data_AF-A0A7S2EW96-F1
#
_entry.id   AF-A0A7S2EW96-F1
#
_cell.length_a   1.000
_cell.length_b   1.000
_cell.length_c   1.000
_cell.angle_alpha   90.00
_cell.angle_beta   90.00
_cell.angle_gamma   90.00
#
_symmetry.space_group_name_H-M   'P 1'
#
loop_
_entity.id
_entity.type
_entity.pdbx_description
1 polymer ?
#
loop_
_entity_poly.entity_id
_entity_poly.type
_entity_poly.pdbx_seq_one_letter_code
_entity_poly.pdbx_strand_id
1 'polypeptide(L)'
;GGKKGSGDGTDAKDIPADNDGGEVMGKCESCSKPWDMYRGKRRCPTCGVPSLICRECMTADANGTRKLGREVRCDLCVRDNVTSKRQVREWEKRELREYEKRFRSRGGVAAAEDGGSGSGSGSGGGVKESDAAQA
;
A
#
# COMPACT_ATOMS: atom_id res chain seq x y z
N GLY A 1 -67.12 15.05 -13.70
CA GLY A 1 -66.44 13.89 -14.32
C GLY A 1 -65.10 14.32 -14.87
N GLY A 2 -64.11 13.43 -14.82
CA GLY A 2 -62.91 13.48 -15.68
C GLY A 2 -61.69 14.21 -15.12
N LYS A 3 -60.81 13.45 -14.45
CA LYS A 3 -59.38 13.78 -14.27
C LYS A 3 -58.69 13.99 -15.62
N LYS A 4 -57.84 15.01 -15.75
CA LYS A 4 -56.71 15.01 -16.70
C LYS A 4 -55.48 15.59 -16.01
N GLY A 5 -54.45 14.75 -15.90
CA GLY A 5 -53.11 15.15 -15.47
C GLY A 5 -52.28 15.70 -16.63
N SER A 6 -51.22 16.40 -16.27
CA SER A 6 -50.04 16.76 -17.08
C SER A 6 -49.03 17.18 -16.00
N GLY A 7 -48.05 16.37 -15.62
CA GLY A 7 -46.99 15.86 -16.48
C GLY A 7 -45.76 16.71 -16.14
N ASP A 8 -45.18 16.46 -14.96
CA ASP A 8 -43.91 17.06 -14.50
C ASP A 8 -42.80 16.59 -15.45
N GLY A 9 -42.54 17.39 -16.47
CA GLY A 9 -41.33 17.30 -17.26
C GLY A 9 -40.18 17.87 -16.44
N THR A 10 -39.49 17.02 -15.70
CA THR A 10 -38.12 17.35 -15.28
C THR A 10 -37.28 17.37 -16.55
N ASP A 11 -36.96 18.58 -17.01
CA ASP A 11 -35.87 18.86 -17.94
C ASP A 11 -34.63 18.07 -17.49
N ALA A 12 -34.41 16.93 -18.16
CA ALA A 12 -33.12 16.28 -18.19
C ALA A 12 -32.18 17.24 -18.90
N LYS A 13 -31.62 18.20 -18.15
CA LYS A 13 -30.46 18.95 -18.60
C LYS A 13 -29.39 17.92 -18.90
N ASP A 14 -29.10 17.79 -20.19
CA ASP A 14 -27.95 17.13 -20.76
C ASP A 14 -26.73 17.41 -19.87
N ILE A 15 -26.35 16.43 -19.05
CA ILE A 15 -25.02 16.39 -18.47
C ILE A 15 -24.13 16.00 -19.65
N PRO A 16 -23.26 16.90 -20.15
CA PRO A 16 -22.34 16.53 -21.20
C PRO A 16 -21.55 15.32 -20.70
N ALA A 17 -21.60 14.24 -21.47
CA ALA A 17 -20.73 13.09 -21.27
C ALA A 17 -19.32 13.51 -21.68
N ASP A 18 -18.69 14.32 -20.83
CA ASP A 18 -17.24 14.35 -20.75
C ASP A 18 -16.82 12.88 -20.61
N ASN A 19 -15.93 12.44 -21.49
CA ASN A 19 -15.16 11.25 -21.22
C ASN A 19 -14.45 11.55 -19.90
N ASP A 20 -15.05 11.14 -18.78
CA ASP A 20 -14.50 11.28 -17.45
C ASP A 20 -13.32 10.30 -17.38
N GLY A 21 -12.24 10.72 -18.02
CA GLY A 21 -10.92 10.15 -17.93
C GLY A 21 -10.45 10.39 -16.52
N GLY A 22 -11.02 9.62 -15.58
CA GLY A 22 -10.78 9.74 -14.15
C GLY A 22 -9.30 9.97 -13.91
N GLU A 23 -9.00 11.10 -13.28
CA GLU A 23 -7.65 11.57 -13.07
C GLU A 23 -6.81 10.42 -12.48
N VAL A 24 -5.83 9.95 -13.25
CA VAL A 24 -5.00 8.82 -12.82
C VAL A 24 -4.07 9.32 -11.72
N MET A 25 -4.44 9.06 -10.46
CA MET A 25 -3.72 9.53 -9.26
C MET A 25 -2.33 8.90 -9.13
N GLY A 26 -2.20 7.66 -9.61
CA GLY A 26 -0.97 6.86 -9.53
C GLY A 26 -0.04 7.01 -10.75
N LYS A 27 1.24 6.71 -10.55
CA LYS A 27 2.21 6.53 -11.64
C LYS A 27 3.08 5.31 -11.40
N CYS A 28 3.56 4.70 -12.48
CA CYS A 28 4.50 3.58 -12.42
C CYS A 28 5.83 4.02 -11.80
N GLU A 29 6.28 3.34 -10.74
CA GLU A 29 7.54 3.64 -10.04
C GLU A 29 8.79 3.36 -10.89
N SER A 30 8.67 2.56 -11.97
CA SER A 30 9.78 2.24 -12.87
C SER A 30 9.90 3.20 -14.06
N CYS A 31 8.79 3.60 -14.66
CA CYS A 31 8.78 4.40 -15.90
C CYS A 31 8.06 5.74 -15.80
N SER A 32 7.48 6.06 -14.65
CA SER A 32 6.70 7.28 -14.37
C SER A 32 5.46 7.50 -15.25
N LYS A 33 5.06 6.53 -16.10
CA LYS A 33 3.81 6.60 -16.85
C LYS A 33 2.60 6.64 -15.89
N PRO A 34 1.59 7.49 -16.15
CA PRO A 34 0.37 7.52 -15.34
C PRO A 34 -0.28 6.14 -15.36
N TRP A 35 -0.47 5.58 -14.18
CA TRP A 35 -0.94 4.21 -14.00
C TRP A 35 -1.37 3.98 -12.55
N ASP A 36 -2.62 3.59 -12.33
CA ASP A 36 -3.17 3.40 -10.97
C ASP A 36 -3.77 2.00 -10.74
N MET A 37 -3.65 1.09 -11.73
CA MET A 37 -4.10 -0.29 -11.54
C MET A 37 -3.03 -1.13 -10.86
N TYR A 38 -3.25 -1.47 -9.59
CA TYR A 38 -2.41 -2.42 -8.88
C TYR A 38 -2.47 -3.83 -9.51
N ARG A 39 -1.31 -4.39 -9.87
CA ARG A 39 -1.19 -5.72 -10.50
C ARG A 39 -0.51 -6.77 -9.60
N GLY A 40 -0.07 -6.39 -8.40
CA GLY A 40 0.50 -7.31 -7.42
C GLY A 40 1.97 -7.71 -7.61
N LYS A 41 2.35 -8.70 -6.78
CA LYS A 41 3.66 -9.38 -6.57
C LYS A 41 4.86 -8.52 -6.13
N ARG A 42 5.06 -7.31 -6.63
CA ARG A 42 6.27 -6.53 -6.28
C ARG A 42 6.08 -5.67 -5.03
N ARG A 43 7.06 -5.73 -4.13
CA ARG A 43 7.16 -4.87 -2.94
C ARG A 43 8.40 -3.99 -3.04
N CYS A 44 8.31 -2.78 -2.49
CA CYS A 44 9.45 -1.90 -2.36
C CYS A 44 10.56 -2.60 -1.54
N PRO A 45 11.81 -2.64 -2.04
CA PRO A 45 12.93 -3.30 -1.35
C PRO A 45 13.33 -2.60 -0.04
N THR A 46 12.90 -1.35 0.15
CA THR A 46 13.22 -0.55 1.34
C THR A 46 12.24 -0.80 2.48
N CYS A 47 10.94 -0.58 2.26
CA CYS A 47 9.92 -0.63 3.31
C CYS A 47 8.97 -1.83 3.22
N GLY A 48 8.90 -2.52 2.08
CA GLY A 48 7.99 -3.64 1.85
C GLY A 48 6.56 -3.26 1.45
N VAL A 49 6.24 -1.96 1.34
CA VAL A 49 4.97 -1.45 0.79
C VAL A 49 4.82 -1.91 -0.67
N PRO A 50 3.59 -2.23 -1.14
CA PRO A 50 3.37 -2.60 -2.53
C PRO A 50 3.83 -1.52 -3.51
N SER A 51 4.54 -1.94 -4.57
CA SER A 51 5.05 -1.03 -5.60
C SER A 51 4.06 -0.90 -6.76
N LEU A 52 3.76 0.33 -7.19
CA LEU A 52 2.96 0.57 -8.40
C LEU A 52 3.82 0.39 -9.65
N ILE A 53 3.68 -0.75 -10.33
CA ILE A 53 4.40 -1.05 -11.57
C ILE A 53 3.40 -1.34 -12.69
N CYS A 54 3.54 -0.66 -13.83
CA CYS A 54 2.70 -0.90 -15.00
C CYS A 54 2.97 -2.26 -15.64
N ARG A 55 2.00 -2.75 -16.42
CA ARG A 55 2.08 -4.04 -17.12
C ARG A 55 3.35 -4.17 -17.97
N GLU A 56 3.68 -3.13 -18.73
CA GLU A 56 4.84 -3.13 -19.62
C GLU A 56 6.16 -3.36 -18.86
N CYS A 57 6.34 -2.70 -17.71
CA CYS A 57 7.55 -2.85 -16.91
C CYS A 57 7.63 -4.22 -16.23
N MET A 58 6.50 -4.76 -15.76
CA MET A 58 6.44 -6.13 -15.22
C MET A 58 6.78 -7.18 -16.30
N THR A 59 6.25 -7.02 -17.52
CA THR A 59 6.54 -7.91 -18.64
C THR A 59 8.01 -7.77 -19.09
N ALA A 60 8.56 -6.56 -19.13
CA ALA A 60 9.96 -6.33 -19.47
C ALA A 60 10.92 -6.98 -18.45
N ASP A 61 10.54 -7.01 -17.16
CA ASP A 61 11.27 -7.72 -16.11
C ASP A 61 11.22 -9.23 -16.29
N ALA A 62 10.02 -9.79 -16.51
CA ALA A 62 9.85 -11.21 -16.77
C ALA A 62 10.60 -11.69 -18.03
N ASN A 63 10.68 -10.85 -19.06
CA ASN A 63 11.38 -11.15 -20.31
C ASN A 63 12.88 -10.82 -20.26
N GLY A 64 13.38 -10.24 -19.16
CA GLY A 64 14.79 -9.85 -19.01
C GLY A 64 15.23 -8.64 -19.83
N THR A 65 14.31 -7.93 -20.49
CA THR A 65 14.64 -6.73 -21.30
C THR A 65 14.85 -5.48 -20.43
N ARG A 66 14.29 -5.44 -19.22
CA ARG A 66 14.57 -4.43 -18.20
C ARG A 66 14.50 -5.08 -16.83
N LYS A 67 15.54 -4.95 -16.01
CA LYS A 67 15.49 -5.44 -14.62
C LYS A 67 14.83 -4.40 -13.71
N LEU A 68 13.87 -4.85 -12.89
CA LEU A 68 13.30 -4.08 -11.80
C LEU A 68 14.07 -4.37 -10.51
N GLY A 69 15.27 -3.80 -10.39
CA GLY A 69 16.19 -4.02 -9.28
C GLY A 69 15.86 -3.25 -8.01
N ARG A 70 16.87 -3.12 -7.13
CA ARG A 70 16.72 -2.45 -5.81
C ARG A 70 16.50 -0.94 -5.92
N GLU A 71 16.79 -0.36 -7.08
CA GLU A 71 16.64 1.05 -7.41
C GLU A 71 15.17 1.48 -7.54
N VAL A 72 14.28 0.59 -7.98
CA VAL A 72 12.86 0.90 -8.12
C VAL A 72 12.17 0.76 -6.76
N ARG A 73 11.94 1.89 -6.10
CA ARG A 73 11.35 2.04 -4.76
C ARG A 73 9.98 2.72 -4.83
N CYS A 74 9.16 2.56 -3.78
CA CYS A 74 7.89 3.27 -3.69
C CYS A 74 8.08 4.78 -3.61
N ASP A 75 7.05 5.50 -4.03
CA ASP A 75 7.00 6.96 -4.03
C ASP A 75 7.30 7.56 -2.66
N LEU A 76 6.83 6.94 -1.57
CA LEU A 76 7.10 7.36 -0.20
C LEU A 76 8.60 7.26 0.15
N CYS A 77 9.24 6.12 -0.13
CA CYS A 77 10.67 5.96 0.14
C CYS A 77 11.55 6.87 -0.72
N VAL A 78 11.13 7.18 -1.94
CA VAL A 78 11.83 8.13 -2.80
C VAL A 78 11.66 9.56 -2.28
N ARG A 79 10.43 9.97 -1.93
CA ARG A 79 10.09 11.30 -1.42
C ARG A 79 10.79 11.61 -0.10
N ASP A 80 10.78 10.67 0.83
CA ASP A 80 11.32 10.84 2.18
C ASP A 80 12.81 10.46 2.27
N ASN A 81 13.41 10.12 1.12
CA ASN A 81 14.80 9.68 0.99
C ASN A 81 15.19 8.53 1.94
N VAL A 82 14.27 7.61 2.18
CA VAL A 82 14.51 6.42 3.00
C VAL A 82 15.10 5.32 2.13
N THR A 83 16.23 4.77 2.53
CA THR A 83 16.96 3.76 1.73
C THR A 83 16.93 2.38 2.38
N SER A 84 16.64 2.28 3.67
CA SER A 84 16.60 1.00 4.40
C SER A 84 15.42 0.85 5.36
N LYS A 85 14.98 -0.39 5.57
CA LYS A 85 13.96 -0.76 6.58
C LYS A 85 14.35 -0.33 7.99
N ARG A 86 15.65 -0.27 8.28
CA ARG A 86 16.17 0.17 9.58
C ARG A 86 15.83 1.64 9.83
N GLN A 87 16.03 2.51 8.84
CA GLN A 87 15.68 3.93 8.95
C GLN A 87 14.18 4.11 9.16
N VAL A 88 13.33 3.38 8.43
CA VAL A 88 11.86 3.38 8.64
C VAL A 88 11.54 3.08 10.11
N ARG A 89 12.05 1.96 10.64
CA ARG A 89 11.81 1.53 12.03
C ARG A 89 12.33 2.52 13.07
N GLU A 90 13.47 3.15 12.83
CA GLU A 90 14.04 4.14 13.74
C GLU A 90 13.22 5.43 13.75
N TRP A 91 12.69 5.85 12.60
CA TRP A 91 11.80 7.02 12.49
C TRP A 91 10.45 6.76 13.14
N GLU A 92 9.78 5.65 12.82
CA GLU A 92 8.51 5.23 13.44
C GLU A 92 8.65 5.15 14.97
N LYS A 93 9.75 4.58 15.46
CA LYS A 93 10.04 4.50 16.91
C LYS A 93 10.22 5.88 17.54
N ARG A 94 10.86 6.81 16.83
CA ARG A 94 11.04 8.19 17.32
C ARG A 94 9.70 8.91 17.38
N GLU A 95 8.91 8.85 16.31
CA GLU A 95 7.58 9.46 16.26
C GLU A 95 6.66 8.90 17.34
N LEU A 96 6.66 7.57 17.54
CA LEU A 96 5.84 6.95 18.58
C LEU A 96 6.24 7.41 19.99
N ARG A 97 7.55 7.52 20.28
CA ARG A 97 8.03 8.06 21.56
C ARG A 97 7.64 9.52 21.78
N GLU A 98 7.72 10.33 20.74
CA GLU A 98 7.29 11.73 20.81
C GLU A 98 5.79 11.84 21.02
N TYR A 99 5.01 11.01 20.33
CA TYR A 99 3.57 10.92 20.49
C TYR A 99 3.21 10.50 21.92
N GLU A 100 3.82 9.45 22.46
CA GLU A 100 3.61 9.00 23.85
C GLU A 100 3.95 10.10 24.86
N LYS A 101 5.05 10.83 24.65
CA LYS A 101 5.44 11.96 25.50
C LYS A 101 4.40 13.07 25.47
N ARG A 102 3.92 13.46 24.28
CA ARG A 102 2.88 14.48 24.11
C ARG A 102 1.56 14.03 24.73
N PHE A 103 1.20 12.76 24.56
CA PHE A 103 -0.01 12.17 25.13
C PHE A 103 0.00 12.20 26.66
N ARG A 104 1.11 11.77 27.29
CA ARG A 104 1.31 11.86 28.74
C ARG A 104 1.25 13.30 29.25
N SER A 105 1.87 14.25 28.54
CA SER A 105 1.85 15.67 28.95
C SER A 105 0.47 16.33 28.87
N ARG A 106 -0.45 15.79 28.07
CA ARG A 106 -1.82 16.34 27.89
C ARG A 106 -2.86 15.65 28.77
N GLY A 107 -2.43 14.87 29.78
CA GLY A 107 -3.33 14.16 30.69
C GLY A 107 -4.02 12.95 30.03
N GLY A 108 -3.42 12.37 28.99
CA GLY A 108 -3.90 11.13 28.40
C GLY A 108 -3.97 10.04 29.46
N VAL A 109 -5.18 9.53 29.72
CA VAL A 109 -5.43 8.46 30.69
C VAL A 109 -4.50 7.28 30.39
N ALA A 110 -3.63 6.97 31.35
CA ALA A 110 -2.82 5.77 31.28
C ALA A 110 -3.79 4.58 31.22
N ALA A 111 -3.65 3.74 30.19
CA ALA A 111 -4.17 2.39 30.28
C ALA A 111 -3.53 1.78 31.54
N ALA A 112 -4.34 1.54 32.55
CA ALA A 112 -3.93 0.83 33.74
C ALA A 112 -3.30 -0.49 33.30
N GLU A 113 -2.09 -0.74 33.80
CA GLU A 113 -1.38 -1.98 33.57
C GLU A 113 -2.07 -3.06 34.40
N ASP A 114 -2.55 -4.11 33.72
CA ASP A 114 -2.83 -5.39 34.36
C ASP A 114 -1.95 -6.46 33.68
N GLY A 115 -1.40 -7.33 34.52
CA GLY A 115 -0.14 -8.04 34.32
C GLY A 115 -0.05 -8.97 33.11
N GLY A 116 1.17 -9.15 32.61
CA GLY A 116 1.44 -10.10 31.54
C GLY A 116 2.92 -10.30 31.21
N SER A 117 3.75 -10.53 32.22
CA SER A 117 5.11 -11.06 32.01
C SER A 117 5.01 -12.47 31.43
N GLY A 118 5.33 -12.62 30.15
CA GLY A 118 5.27 -13.89 29.42
C GLY A 118 6.45 -14.03 28.46
N SER A 119 7.63 -14.28 29.02
CA SER A 119 8.82 -14.73 28.28
C SER A 119 8.59 -16.14 27.73
N GLY A 120 8.06 -16.25 26.51
CA GLY A 120 7.93 -17.51 25.78
C GLY A 120 9.02 -17.67 24.73
N SER A 121 10.19 -18.15 25.13
CA SER A 121 11.23 -18.64 24.22
C SER A 121 10.79 -20.00 23.64
N GLY A 122 10.12 -19.98 22.49
CA GLY A 122 9.75 -21.18 21.73
C GLY A 122 10.79 -21.51 20.68
N SER A 123 11.77 -22.34 21.05
CA SER A 123 12.69 -23.01 20.13
C SER A 123 12.02 -24.23 19.50
N GLY A 124 12.18 -24.41 18.18
CA GLY A 124 12.22 -25.74 17.55
C GLY A 124 10.97 -26.19 16.81
N GLY A 125 11.19 -26.69 15.59
CA GLY A 125 10.18 -27.42 14.81
C GLY A 125 10.49 -27.45 13.32
N GLY A 126 11.60 -28.08 12.93
CA GLY A 126 11.93 -28.33 11.53
C GLY A 126 10.86 -29.19 10.85
N VAL A 127 10.38 -28.75 9.69
CA VAL A 127 9.63 -29.60 8.79
C VAL A 127 10.60 -30.53 8.08
N LYS A 128 10.45 -31.83 8.31
CA LYS A 128 11.18 -32.85 7.58
C LYS A 128 10.58 -32.96 6.18
N GLU A 129 11.49 -32.80 5.22
CA GLU A 129 11.41 -33.27 3.85
C GLU A 129 11.17 -34.79 3.85
N SER A 130 10.21 -35.28 3.08
CA SER A 130 10.06 -36.70 2.77
C SER A 130 9.52 -36.86 1.35
N ASP A 131 10.41 -37.42 0.53
CA ASP A 131 10.19 -38.40 -0.51
C ASP A 131 9.46 -38.02 -1.79
N ALA A 132 10.29 -37.62 -2.76
CA ALA A 132 10.52 -38.36 -4.02
C ALA A 132 9.49 -39.45 -4.37
N ALA A 133 8.63 -39.13 -5.35
CA ALA A 133 8.04 -40.14 -6.22
C ALA A 133 8.88 -40.21 -7.51
N GLN A 134 9.53 -41.34 -7.74
CA GLN A 134 9.98 -41.80 -9.04
C GLN A 134 9.48 -43.23 -9.24
N ALA A 135 8.62 -43.42 -10.24
CA ALA A 135 8.61 -44.52 -11.22
C ALA A 135 7.34 -44.38 -12.07
#